data_AF-A0A1I2WLH4-F1
#
_entry.id   AF-A0A1I2WLH4-F1
#
_cell.length_a   1.000
_cell.length_b   1.000
_cell.length_c   1.000
_cell.angle_alpha   90.00
_cell.angle_beta   90.00
_cell.angle_gamma   90.00
#
_symmetry.space_group_name_H-M   'P 1'
#
loop_
_entity.id
_entity.type
_entity.pdbx_description
1 polymer ?
#
loop_
_entity_poly.entity_id
_entity_poly.type
_entity_poly.pdbx_seq_one_letter_code
_entity_poly.pdbx_strand_id
1 'polypeptide(L)'
;MRVAFNSAHITSWVIGLVVFAIGLSNLVLVHPVPGIVFLLLSLVYPPQVNAVLKARFGFSVPLAVKVILGLVIIWFTLGVSDLGDMID
;
A
#
# COMPACT_ATOMS: atom_id res chain seq x y z
N MET A 1 -22.54 -9.20 3.64
CA MET A 1 -21.82 -8.03 3.10
C MET A 1 -21.51 -8.32 1.64
N ARG A 2 -22.30 -7.79 0.69
CA ARG A 2 -22.10 -8.05 -0.75
C ARG A 2 -20.97 -7.14 -1.25
N VAL A 3 -19.83 -7.72 -1.58
CA VAL A 3 -18.76 -7.01 -2.30
C VAL A 3 -19.24 -6.86 -3.75
N ALA A 4 -19.81 -5.71 -4.09
CA ALA A 4 -20.08 -5.38 -5.49
C ALA A 4 -18.72 -5.19 -6.20
N PHE A 5 -18.40 -6.06 -7.14
CA PHE A 5 -17.19 -5.97 -7.96
C PHE A 5 -17.31 -4.76 -8.90
N ASN A 6 -16.94 -3.58 -8.39
CA ASN A 6 -16.79 -2.38 -9.19
C ASN A 6 -15.33 -2.28 -9.68
N SER A 7 -15.08 -1.71 -10.86
CA SER A 7 -13.71 -1.57 -11.42
C SER A 7 -12.75 -0.90 -10.45
N ALA A 8 -13.22 0.11 -9.71
CA ALA A 8 -12.47 0.79 -8.66
C ALA A 8 -12.02 -0.12 -7.49
N HIS A 9 -12.81 -1.16 -7.16
CA HIS A 9 -12.43 -2.14 -6.15
C HIS A 9 -11.28 -3.03 -6.64
N ILE A 10 -11.34 -3.47 -7.90
CA ILE A 10 -10.30 -4.30 -8.51
C ILE A 10 -8.98 -3.52 -8.57
N THR A 11 -9.01 -2.27 -9.03
CA THR A 11 -7.81 -1.42 -9.07
C THR A 11 -7.21 -1.19 -7.68
N SER A 12 -8.04 -0.97 -6.66
CA SER A 12 -7.56 -0.81 -5.27
C SER A 12 -6.90 -2.08 -4.74
N TRP A 13 -7.44 -3.25 -5.09
CA TRP A 13 -6.86 -4.54 -4.73
C TRP A 13 -5.51 -4.79 -5.41
N VAL A 14 -5.43 -4.51 -6.71
CA VAL A 14 -4.18 -4.67 -7.47
C VAL A 14 -3.09 -3.76 -6.91
N ILE A 15 -3.39 -2.47 -6.69
CA ILE A 15 -2.41 -1.53 -6.11
C ILE A 15 -1.99 -1.97 -4.71
N GLY A 16 -2.95 -2.39 -3.86
CA GLY A 16 -2.64 -2.89 -2.52
C GLY A 16 -1.71 -4.10 -2.55
N LEU A 17 -1.91 -5.02 -3.49
CA LEU A 17 -1.07 -6.22 -3.63
C LEU A 17 0.34 -5.89 -4.11
N VAL A 18 0.48 -4.91 -5.01
CA VAL A 18 1.79 -4.40 -5.45
C VAL A 18 2.53 -3.76 -4.27
N VAL A 19 1.87 -2.89 -3.50
CA VAL A 19 2.47 -2.24 -2.33
C VAL A 19 2.84 -3.28 -1.25
N PHE A 20 2.01 -4.32 -1.07
CA PHE A 20 2.32 -5.42 -0.17
C PHE A 20 3.58 -6.18 -0.60
N ALA A 21 3.68 -6.53 -1.89
CA ALA A 21 4.85 -7.21 -2.44
C ALA A 21 6.12 -6.36 -2.26
N ILE A 22 6.04 -5.05 -2.55
CA ILE A 22 7.14 -4.12 -2.33
C ILE A 22 7.54 -4.08 -0.85
N GLY A 23 6.59 -3.97 0.07
CA GLY A 23 6.88 -3.96 1.51
C GLY A 23 7.51 -5.26 2.01
N LEU A 24 7.03 -6.41 1.52
CA LEU A 24 7.61 -7.70 1.84
C LEU A 24 9.04 -7.84 1.30
N SER A 25 9.27 -7.44 0.04
CA SER A 25 10.61 -7.42 -0.56
C SER A 25 11.56 -6.51 0.21
N ASN A 26 11.12 -5.31 0.60
CA ASN A 26 11.96 -4.38 1.36
C ASN A 26 12.28 -4.89 2.77
N LEU A 27 11.34 -5.59 3.41
CA LEU A 27 11.55 -6.19 4.73
C LEU A 27 12.60 -7.31 4.69
N VAL A 28 12.64 -8.08 3.60
CA VAL A 28 13.55 -9.22 3.43
C VAL A 28 14.91 -8.83 2.88
N LEU A 29 14.97 -7.90 1.92
CA LEU A 29 16.17 -7.63 1.12
C LEU A 29 16.94 -6.38 1.55
N VAL A 30 16.25 -5.37 2.11
CA VAL A 30 16.88 -4.07 2.36
C VAL A 30 16.84 -3.71 3.84
N HIS A 31 15.72 -3.16 4.33
CA HIS A 31 15.62 -2.66 5.70
C HIS A 31 14.24 -3.01 6.31
N PRO A 32 14.22 -3.57 7.53
CA PRO A 32 12.99 -4.01 8.17
C PRO A 32 12.04 -2.85 8.49
N VAL A 33 12.57 -1.66 8.80
CA VAL A 33 11.76 -0.49 9.18
C VAL A 33 10.86 -0.01 8.03
N PRO A 34 11.37 0.40 6.85
CA PRO A 34 10.52 0.77 5.71
C PRO A 34 9.67 -0.39 5.21
N GLY A 35 10.17 -1.64 5.23
CA GLY A 35 9.40 -2.82 4.86
C GLY A 35 8.13 -3.01 5.69
N ILE A 36 8.22 -2.90 7.02
CA ILE A 36 7.06 -2.96 7.93
C ILE A 36 6.08 -1.82 7.65
N VAL A 37 6.58 -0.60 7.42
CA VAL A 37 5.74 0.57 7.11
C VAL A 37 4.94 0.34 5.82
N PHE A 38 5.57 -0.17 4.76
CA PHE A 38 4.91 -0.45 3.49
C PHE A 38 3.91 -1.62 3.60
N LEU A 39 4.23 -2.65 4.38
CA LEU A 39 3.28 -3.72 4.68
C LEU A 39 2.03 -3.18 5.40
N LEU A 40 2.20 -2.32 6.40
CA LEU A 40 1.07 -1.70 7.10
C LEU A 40 0.26 -0.79 6.18
N LEU A 41 0.92 -0.03 5.31
CA LEU A 41 0.25 0.84 4.34
C LEU A 41 -0.51 0.05 3.26
N SER A 42 -0.02 -1.12 2.87
CA SER A 42 -0.72 -1.99 1.91
C SER A 42 -2.12 -2.38 2.40
N LEU A 43 -2.30 -2.53 3.72
CA LEU A 43 -3.58 -2.82 4.36
C LEU A 43 -4.58 -1.67 4.23
N VAL A 44 -4.15 -0.44 3.93
CA VAL A 44 -5.06 0.71 3.73
C VAL A 44 -5.72 0.69 2.35
N TYR A 45 -5.16 -0.03 1.38
CA TYR A 45 -5.70 -0.11 0.02
C TYR A 45 -6.98 -0.95 -0.10
N PRO A 46 -7.07 -2.15 0.53
CA PRO A 46 -8.28 -2.97 0.51
C PRO A 46 -9.54 -2.19 0.92
N PRO A 47 -10.62 -2.29 0.14
CA PRO A 47 -11.90 -1.64 0.44
C PRO A 47 -12.50 -2.11 1.78
N GLN A 48 -12.16 -3.32 2.24
CA GLN A 48 -12.57 -3.88 3.52
C GLN A 48 -12.02 -3.04 4.69
N VAL A 49 -10.76 -2.62 4.61
CA VAL A 49 -10.12 -1.83 5.67
C VAL A 49 -10.67 -0.42 5.70
N ASN A 50 -10.99 0.16 4.54
CA ASN A 50 -11.74 1.41 4.48
C ASN A 50 -13.13 1.31 5.13
N ALA A 51 -13.85 0.20 4.93
CA ALA A 51 -15.15 0.00 5.57
C ALA A 51 -15.02 -0.13 7.10
N VAL A 52 -13.98 -0.82 7.58
CA VAL A 52 -13.68 -0.93 9.02
C VAL A 52 -13.23 0.42 9.60
N LEU A 53 -12.38 1.19 8.92
CA LEU A 53 -11.98 2.53 9.34
C LEU A 53 -13.18 3.48 9.40
N LYS A 54 -14.06 3.43 8.39
CA LYS A 54 -15.28 4.25 8.38
C LYS A 54 -16.21 3.87 9.53
N ALA A 55 -16.35 2.57 9.82
CA ALA A 55 -17.19 2.09 10.90
C ALA A 55 -16.63 2.42 12.30
N ARG A 56 -15.30 2.42 12.46
CA ARG A 56 -14.64 2.55 13.77
C ARG A 56 -14.19 3.98 14.09
N PHE A 57 -13.79 4.75 13.08
CA PHE A 57 -13.26 6.11 13.21
C PHE A 57 -14.10 7.18 12.51
N GLY A 58 -15.17 6.80 11.78
CA GLY A 58 -16.00 7.75 11.02
C GLY A 58 -15.30 8.35 9.79
N PHE A 59 -14.03 8.03 9.55
CA PHE A 59 -13.23 8.57 8.46
C PHE A 59 -13.06 7.56 7.33
N SER A 60 -13.11 8.03 6.08
CA SER A 60 -12.78 7.24 4.89
C SER A 60 -11.54 7.82 4.25
N VAL A 61 -10.50 7.01 4.05
CA VAL A 61 -9.28 7.47 3.39
C VAL A 61 -9.62 7.84 1.94
N PRO A 62 -9.47 9.12 1.54
CA PRO A 62 -9.76 9.57 0.19
C PRO A 62 -8.85 8.86 -0.82
N LEU A 63 -9.35 8.64 -2.04
CA LEU A 63 -8.56 8.03 -3.11
C LEU A 63 -7.25 8.81 -3.37
N ALA A 64 -7.30 10.15 -3.35
CA ALA A 64 -6.14 11.01 -3.52
C ALA A 64 -5.03 10.73 -2.49
N VAL A 65 -5.38 10.51 -1.23
CA VAL A 65 -4.42 10.19 -0.16
C VAL A 65 -3.76 8.83 -0.42
N LYS A 66 -4.53 7.84 -0.89
CA LYS A 66 -3.98 6.54 -1.28
C LYS A 66 -3.02 6.64 -2.47
N VAL A 67 -3.31 7.50 -3.45
CA VAL A 67 -2.44 7.71 -4.61
C VAL A 67 -1.14 8.39 -4.19
N ILE A 68 -1.21 9.44 -3.37
CA ILE A 68 -0.03 10.13 -2.84
C ILE A 68 0.82 9.17 -2.00
N LEU A 69 0.20 8.37 -1.12
CA LEU A 69 0.90 7.34 -0.34
C LEU A 69 1.62 6.35 -1.26
N GLY A 70 0.97 5.88 -2.31
CA GLY A 70 1.57 4.94 -3.26
C GLY A 70 2.77 5.55 -3.98
N LEU A 71 2.66 6.79 -4.43
CA LEU A 71 3.77 7.53 -5.06
C LEU A 71 4.93 7.73 -4.09
N VAL A 72 4.67 8.08 -2.83
CA VAL A 72 5.72 8.25 -1.81
C VAL A 72 6.42 6.93 -1.53
N ILE A 73 5.68 5.80 -1.43
CA ILE A 73 6.26 4.47 -1.24
C ILE A 73 7.16 4.11 -2.42
N ILE A 74 6.66 4.26 -3.65
CA ILE A 74 7.42 3.97 -4.88
C ILE A 74 8.68 4.85 -4.93
N TRP A 75 8.54 6.15 -4.67
CA TRP A 75 9.67 7.08 -4.68
C TRP A 75 10.68 6.77 -3.59
N PHE A 76 10.27 6.32 -2.40
CA PHE A 76 11.20 5.83 -1.39
C PHE A 76 11.89 4.54 -1.82
N THR A 77 11.16 3.57 -2.38
CA THR A 77 11.73 2.28 -2.79
C THR A 77 12.68 2.38 -3.97
N LEU A 78 12.44 3.29 -4.90
CA LEU A 78 13.26 3.47 -6.11
C LEU A 78 14.25 4.63 -5.99
N GLY A 79 13.92 5.66 -5.20
CA GLY A 79 14.68 6.91 -5.13
C GLY A 79 15.47 7.12 -3.84
N VAL A 80 15.24 6.32 -2.79
CA VAL A 80 15.94 6.45 -1.49
C VAL A 80 16.52 5.12 -0.98
N SER A 81 16.07 3.97 -1.48
CA SER A 81 16.38 2.65 -0.91
C SER A 81 17.35 1.84 -1.77
N ASP A 82 18.29 1.16 -1.11
CA ASP A 82 19.32 0.22 -1.60
C ASP A 82 18.85 -0.86 -2.61
N LEU A 83 17.56 -0.95 -2.95
CA LEU A 83 17.01 -1.91 -3.90
C LEU A 83 17.40 -1.56 -5.35
N GLY A 84 17.57 -0.27 -5.65
CA GLY A 84 18.20 0.19 -6.90
C GLY A 84 19.69 -0.14 -6.94
N ASP A 85 20.40 0.12 -5.84
CA ASP A 85 21.84 -0.22 -5.68
C ASP A 85 22.12 -1.74 -5.70
N MET A 86 21.13 -2.59 -5.38
CA MET A 86 21.24 -4.06 -5.53
C MET A 86 20.96 -4.57 -6.95
N ILE A 87 20.36 -3.76 -7.82
CA ILE A 87 20.02 -4.13 -9.21
C ILE A 87 21.09 -3.59 -10.21
N ASP A 88 21.99 -2.70 -9.78
CA ASP A 88 23.14 -2.24 -10.57
C ASP A 88 24.28 -3.29 -10.63
#